data_AF-A0AAE1TQX1-F1
#
_entry.id   AF-A0AAE1TQX1-F1
#
_cell.length_a   1.000
_cell.length_b   1.000
_cell.length_c   1.000
_cell.angle_alpha   90.00
_cell.angle_beta   90.00
_cell.angle_gamma   90.00
#
_symmetry.space_group_name_H-M   'P 1'
#
loop_
_entity.id
_entity.type
_entity.pdbx_description
1 polymer ?
#
loop_
_entity_poly.entity_id
_entity_poly.type
_entity_poly.pdbx_seq_one_letter_code
_entity_poly.pdbx_strand_id
1 'polypeptide(L)'
;MMDNLITLNQVTTEARLSNMRTRLKQITMSSKDEKQTILVDANRILEEATHRRVEYQAFWNDTSCPALKTEDLVQHYCDEGHSYKDFQVSLSCNSQKQPAPGSVSCTQRNGKLQWTALPECRYEWGSWSSWSSCSKTSGGGTRGRNRIKPNGVTIDDSESCNTQDCCQAR
;
A
#
# COMPACT_ATOMS: atom_id res chain seq x y z
N MET A 1 6.71 9.16 14.18
CA MET A 1 7.92 9.53 14.97
C MET A 1 8.97 8.42 14.94
N MET A 2 8.58 7.14 14.82
CA MET A 2 9.48 5.96 14.86
C MET A 2 10.17 5.60 13.53
N ASP A 3 9.53 5.80 12.37
CA ASP A 3 10.20 5.66 11.07
C ASP A 3 11.42 6.56 10.97
N ASN A 4 11.32 7.74 11.58
CA ASN A 4 12.41 8.70 11.68
C ASN A 4 13.58 8.16 12.52
N LEU A 5 13.34 7.30 13.53
CA LEU A 5 14.38 6.69 14.36
C LEU A 5 15.10 5.52 13.66
N ILE A 6 14.38 4.68 12.90
CA ILE A 6 15.03 3.66 12.05
C ILE A 6 15.86 4.35 10.97
N THR A 7 15.27 5.32 10.29
CA THR A 7 15.94 6.07 9.23
C THR A 7 17.15 6.82 9.79
N LEU A 8 17.04 7.40 10.98
CA LEU A 8 18.16 8.05 11.68
C LEU A 8 19.25 7.05 12.08
N ASN A 9 18.90 5.86 12.61
CA ASN A 9 19.87 4.82 12.92
C ASN A 9 20.60 4.30 11.68
N GLN A 10 19.90 4.19 10.55
CA GLN A 10 20.49 3.80 9.27
C GLN A 10 21.44 4.88 8.76
N VAL A 11 20.99 6.14 8.68
CA VAL A 11 21.79 7.28 8.20
C VAL A 11 23.03 7.50 9.09
N THR A 12 22.91 7.38 10.41
CA THR A 12 24.06 7.50 11.32
C THR A 12 25.07 6.35 11.13
N THR A 13 24.59 5.12 10.89
CA THR A 13 25.45 3.96 10.58
C THR A 13 26.18 4.18 9.25
N GLU A 14 25.47 4.61 8.21
CA GLU A 14 26.05 4.92 6.90
C GLU A 14 27.10 6.03 6.98
N ALA A 15 26.85 7.08 7.76
CA ALA A 15 27.81 8.16 7.99
C ALA A 15 29.10 7.66 8.67
N ARG A 16 28.98 6.82 9.70
CA ARG A 16 30.14 6.22 10.40
C ARG A 16 30.95 5.33 9.45
N LEU A 17 30.29 4.48 8.67
CA LEU A 17 30.95 3.61 7.70
C LEU A 17 31.60 4.40 6.55
N SER A 18 30.97 5.50 6.10
CA SER A 18 31.52 6.40 5.08
C SER A 18 32.81 7.07 5.55
N ASN A 19 32.85 7.52 6.81
CA ASN A 19 34.07 8.06 7.42
C ASN A 19 35.19 7.00 7.46
N MET A 20 34.89 5.78 7.91
CA MET A 20 35.86 4.68 7.95
C MET A 20 36.39 4.30 6.55
N ARG A 21 35.51 4.27 5.53
CA ARG A 21 35.91 4.06 4.13
C ARG A 21 36.86 5.15 3.64
N THR A 22 36.63 6.39 4.05
CA THR A 22 37.50 7.52 3.70
C THR A 22 38.87 7.37 4.35
N ARG A 23 38.93 7.00 5.63
CA ARG A 23 40.19 6.70 6.34
C ARG A 23 40.97 5.56 5.69
N LEU A 24 40.28 4.48 5.30
CA LEU A 24 40.91 3.35 4.60
C LEU A 24 41.59 3.76 3.28
N LYS A 25 41.03 4.74 2.56
CA LYS A 25 41.63 5.25 1.31
C LYS A 25 42.90 6.07 1.55
N GLN A 26 43.07 6.62 2.75
CA GLN A 26 44.21 7.46 3.13
C GLN A 26 45.37 6.63 3.71
N ILE A 27 45.15 5.35 4.01
CA ILE A 27 46.18 4.45 4.54
C ILE A 27 47.12 3.96 3.43
N THR A 28 48.43 4.06 3.67
CA THR A 28 49.49 3.52 2.80
C THR A 28 49.63 2.00 2.95
N MET A 29 50.18 1.33 1.92
CA MET A 29 50.29 -0.14 1.85
C MET A 29 51.09 -0.80 3.00
N SER A 30 51.82 -0.02 3.81
CA SER A 30 52.63 -0.51 4.95
C SER A 30 51.88 -0.59 6.28
N SER A 31 50.72 0.07 6.46
CA SER A 31 49.97 0.08 7.73
C SER A 31 48.91 -1.03 7.78
N LYS A 32 49.35 -2.31 7.70
CA LYS A 32 48.44 -3.47 7.73
C LYS A 32 47.62 -3.54 9.01
N ASP A 33 48.22 -3.22 10.15
CA ASP A 33 47.58 -3.29 11.46
C ASP A 33 46.48 -2.21 11.62
N GLU A 34 46.71 -1.01 11.11
CA GLU A 34 45.70 0.06 11.11
C GLU A 34 44.55 -0.26 10.15
N LYS A 35 44.87 -0.77 8.96
CA LYS A 35 43.86 -1.25 8.01
C LYS A 35 42.99 -2.34 8.65
N GLN A 36 43.62 -3.30 9.33
CA GLN A 36 42.92 -4.39 10.02
C GLN A 36 42.03 -3.84 11.15
N THR A 37 42.54 -2.89 11.93
CA THR A 37 41.78 -2.24 13.01
C THR A 37 40.52 -1.55 12.47
N ILE A 38 40.64 -0.77 11.38
CA ILE A 38 39.47 -0.09 10.79
C ILE A 38 38.45 -1.10 10.25
N LEU A 39 38.90 -2.20 9.63
CA LEU A 39 37.99 -3.23 9.14
C LEU A 39 37.25 -3.94 10.28
N VAL A 40 37.93 -4.23 11.39
CA VAL A 40 37.32 -4.81 12.58
C VAL A 40 36.28 -3.86 13.18
N ASP A 41 36.60 -2.57 13.32
CA ASP A 41 35.66 -1.56 13.83
C ASP A 41 34.45 -1.37 12.89
N ALA A 42 34.67 -1.40 11.58
CA ALA A 42 33.58 -1.31 10.60
C ALA A 42 32.63 -2.52 10.69
N ASN A 43 33.17 -3.72 10.85
CA ASN A 43 32.38 -4.94 11.05
C ASN A 43 31.56 -4.87 12.35
N ARG A 44 32.17 -4.41 13.45
CA ARG A 44 31.46 -4.22 14.73
C ARG A 44 30.30 -3.23 14.59
N ILE A 45 30.49 -2.11 13.91
CA ILE A 45 29.41 -1.14 13.66
C ILE A 45 28.29 -1.78 12.83
N LEU A 46 28.63 -2.57 11.82
CA LEU A 46 27.65 -3.26 10.98
C LEU A 46 26.87 -4.30 11.78
N GLU A 47 27.54 -5.06 12.66
CA GLU A 47 26.92 -6.03 13.55
C GLU A 47 25.98 -5.35 14.55
N GLU A 48 26.42 -4.28 15.23
CA GLU A 48 25.60 -3.48 16.14
C GLU A 48 24.36 -2.88 15.45
N ALA A 49 24.50 -2.40 14.21
CA ALA A 49 23.39 -1.88 13.43
C ALA A 49 22.42 -2.99 12.99
N THR A 50 22.96 -4.15 12.60
CA THR A 50 22.18 -5.31 12.21
C THR A 50 21.37 -5.84 13.38
N HIS A 51 21.99 -5.97 14.55
CA HIS A 51 21.34 -6.40 15.78
C HIS A 51 20.15 -5.50 16.13
N ARG A 52 20.38 -4.19 16.20
CA ARG A 52 19.33 -3.20 16.48
C ARG A 52 18.16 -3.29 15.49
N ARG A 53 18.45 -3.47 14.19
CA ARG A 53 17.41 -3.64 13.17
C ARG A 53 16.61 -4.92 13.39
N VAL A 54 17.27 -6.04 13.68
CA VAL A 54 16.62 -7.33 13.93
C VAL A 54 15.75 -7.27 15.18
N GLU A 55 16.26 -6.72 16.29
CA GLU A 55 15.50 -6.55 17.53
C GLU A 55 14.28 -5.66 17.32
N TYR A 56 14.44 -4.56 16.60
CA TYR A 56 13.33 -3.67 16.27
C TYR A 56 12.27 -4.39 15.43
N GLN A 57 12.67 -5.13 14.39
CA GLN A 57 11.75 -5.89 13.57
C GLN A 57 11.04 -7.00 14.36
N ALA A 58 11.75 -7.69 15.25
CA ALA A 58 11.19 -8.71 16.13
C ALA A 58 10.17 -8.12 17.10
N PHE A 59 10.48 -6.98 17.71
CA PHE A 59 9.57 -6.26 18.61
C PHE A 59 8.25 -5.93 17.91
N TRP A 60 8.29 -5.36 16.70
CA TRP A 60 7.06 -5.03 15.97
C TRP A 60 6.29 -6.27 15.51
N ASN A 61 6.97 -7.32 15.03
CA ASN A 61 6.29 -8.57 14.67
C ASN A 61 5.53 -9.23 15.85
N ASP A 62 5.96 -8.97 17.08
CA ASP A 62 5.29 -9.43 18.30
C ASP A 62 4.19 -8.48 18.79
N THR A 63 4.42 -7.17 18.67
CA THR A 63 3.59 -6.13 19.31
C THR A 63 2.65 -5.38 18.36
N SER A 64 2.65 -5.68 17.06
CA SER A 64 1.72 -5.10 16.09
C SER A 64 0.97 -6.14 15.27
N CYS A 65 -0.14 -5.72 14.66
CA CYS A 65 -0.76 -6.50 13.60
C CYS A 65 0.11 -6.49 12.33
N PRO A 66 0.20 -7.60 11.60
CA PRO A 66 1.03 -7.70 10.39
C PRO A 66 0.53 -6.75 9.30
N ALA A 67 1.40 -6.33 8.39
CA ALA A 67 0.98 -5.54 7.23
C ALA A 67 -0.09 -6.27 6.41
N LEU A 68 -1.15 -5.56 5.98
CA LEU A 68 -2.19 -6.14 5.14
C LEU A 68 -1.69 -6.15 3.68
N LYS A 69 -1.07 -7.23 3.23
CA LYS A 69 -0.57 -7.33 1.85
C LYS A 69 -1.64 -7.93 0.94
N THR A 70 -2.61 -7.11 0.56
CA THR A 70 -3.67 -7.47 -0.40
C THR A 70 -3.49 -6.67 -1.70
N GLU A 71 -3.69 -7.31 -2.84
CA GLU A 71 -3.68 -6.65 -4.15
C GLU A 71 -4.74 -5.53 -4.22
N ASP A 72 -4.38 -4.40 -4.83
CA ASP A 72 -5.20 -3.18 -4.97
C ASP A 72 -5.62 -2.49 -3.66
N LEU A 73 -5.25 -3.01 -2.49
CA LEU A 73 -5.55 -2.39 -1.22
C LEU A 73 -4.62 -1.19 -0.99
N VAL A 74 -5.21 -0.01 -0.84
CA VAL A 74 -4.47 1.21 -0.48
C VAL A 74 -4.53 1.35 1.03
N GLN A 75 -3.36 1.22 1.67
CA GLN A 75 -3.19 1.59 3.07
C GLN A 75 -2.43 2.90 3.14
N HIS A 76 -3.09 3.93 3.66
CA HIS A 76 -2.44 5.22 3.89
C HIS A 76 -1.59 5.25 5.18
N TYR A 77 -1.68 4.22 6.04
CA TYR A 77 -1.19 4.30 7.43
C TYR A 77 -0.55 3.02 8.00
N CYS A 78 -0.43 1.93 7.24
CA CYS A 78 -0.03 0.64 7.79
C CYS A 78 1.31 0.14 7.22
N ASP A 79 2.40 0.78 7.62
CA ASP A 79 3.67 0.06 7.69
C ASP A 79 3.70 -0.78 8.97
N GLU A 80 4.55 -1.81 9.00
CA GLU A 80 4.62 -2.86 10.05
C GLU A 80 4.77 -2.30 11.50
N GLY A 81 5.06 -1.00 11.66
CA GLY A 81 5.39 -0.33 12.92
C GLY A 81 4.33 0.58 13.57
N HIS A 82 3.04 0.55 13.19
CA HIS A 82 2.06 1.49 13.78
C HIS A 82 0.70 0.91 14.22
N SER A 83 0.50 -0.41 14.12
CA SER A 83 -0.75 -1.04 14.58
C SER A 83 -0.63 -1.50 16.03
N TYR A 84 -1.58 -1.14 16.88
CA TYR A 84 -1.64 -1.53 18.30
C TYR A 84 -3.02 -2.09 18.65
N LYS A 85 -3.18 -2.66 19.85
CA LYS A 85 -4.47 -3.21 20.29
C LYS A 85 -5.58 -2.16 20.18
N ASP A 86 -6.72 -2.56 19.61
CA ASP A 86 -7.91 -1.75 19.35
C ASP A 86 -7.72 -0.66 18.28
N PHE A 87 -6.57 -0.62 17.61
CA PHE A 87 -6.35 0.24 16.44
C PHE A 87 -7.30 -0.16 15.30
N GLN A 88 -8.05 0.80 14.76
CA GLN A 88 -8.95 0.58 13.64
C GLN A 88 -8.45 1.33 12.40
N VAL A 89 -8.48 0.66 11.25
CA VAL A 89 -8.13 1.25 9.96
C VAL A 89 -9.30 1.12 8.99
N SER A 90 -9.65 2.25 8.38
CA SER A 90 -10.55 2.30 7.23
C SER A 90 -9.77 1.96 5.98
N LEU A 91 -10.33 1.10 5.15
CA LEU A 91 -9.67 0.57 3.97
C LEU A 91 -10.20 1.25 2.71
N SER A 92 -9.35 1.37 1.71
CA SER A 92 -9.72 1.80 0.36
C SER A 92 -9.02 0.90 -0.65
N CYS A 93 -9.62 0.76 -1.82
CA CYS A 93 -9.03 -0.02 -2.91
C CYS A 93 -8.86 0.86 -4.16
N ASN A 94 -7.85 0.53 -4.95
CA ASN A 94 -7.66 1.10 -6.27
C ASN A 94 -8.66 0.56 -7.29
N SER A 95 -8.64 1.13 -8.50
CA SER A 95 -9.33 0.55 -9.67
C SER A 95 -10.85 0.37 -9.48
N GLN A 96 -11.48 1.27 -8.72
CA GLN A 96 -12.91 1.26 -8.38
C GLN A 96 -13.40 0.03 -7.61
N LYS A 97 -12.47 -0.80 -7.10
CA LYS A 97 -12.80 -1.91 -6.21
C LYS A 97 -13.25 -1.38 -4.85
N GLN A 98 -14.03 -2.19 -4.14
CA GLN A 98 -14.44 -1.93 -2.77
C GLN A 98 -13.79 -2.96 -1.83
N PRO A 99 -13.32 -2.51 -0.65
CA PRO A 99 -12.77 -3.39 0.36
C PRO A 99 -13.88 -4.17 1.06
N ALA A 100 -13.68 -5.48 1.22
CA ALA A 100 -14.55 -6.35 1.98
C ALA A 100 -13.74 -7.04 3.10
N PRO A 101 -13.89 -6.65 4.38
CA PRO A 101 -14.75 -5.58 4.90
C PRO A 101 -14.14 -4.18 4.67
N GLY A 102 -14.95 -3.13 4.80
CA GLY A 102 -14.50 -1.73 4.61
C GLY A 102 -13.59 -1.18 5.71
N SER A 103 -13.52 -1.86 6.85
CA SER A 103 -12.61 -1.52 7.95
C SER A 103 -12.21 -2.77 8.72
N VAL A 104 -11.02 -2.78 9.29
CA VAL A 104 -10.52 -3.84 10.16
C VAL A 104 -9.93 -3.25 11.43
N SER A 105 -9.94 -4.02 12.51
CA SER A 105 -9.39 -3.62 13.80
C SER A 105 -8.31 -4.60 14.23
N CYS A 106 -7.26 -4.09 14.87
CA CYS A 106 -6.17 -4.88 15.40
C CYS A 106 -6.54 -5.37 16.80
N THR A 107 -6.67 -6.68 17.00
CA THR A 107 -7.16 -7.28 18.24
C THR A 107 -6.22 -8.35 18.74
N GLN A 108 -6.23 -8.62 20.05
CA GLN A 108 -5.42 -9.68 20.63
C GLN A 108 -6.13 -11.04 20.48
N ARG A 109 -5.52 -11.97 19.75
CA ARG A 109 -5.98 -13.35 19.59
C ARG A 109 -4.83 -14.30 19.88
N ASN A 110 -5.05 -15.25 20.80
CA ASN A 110 -4.05 -16.25 21.21
C ASN A 110 -2.70 -15.63 21.62
N GLY A 111 -2.75 -14.49 22.32
CA GLY A 111 -1.54 -13.77 22.76
C GLY A 111 -0.84 -12.92 21.71
N LYS A 112 -1.22 -13.00 20.42
CA LYS A 112 -0.66 -12.18 19.34
C LYS A 112 -1.67 -11.15 18.82
N LEU A 113 -1.19 -9.99 18.37
CA LEU A 113 -2.04 -9.03 17.68
C LEU A 113 -2.35 -9.48 16.24
N GLN A 114 -3.64 -9.51 15.91
CA GLN A 114 -4.15 -9.92 14.60
C GLN A 114 -5.33 -9.04 14.18
N TRP A 115 -5.44 -8.80 12.87
CA TRP A 115 -6.60 -8.11 12.31
C TRP A 115 -7.88 -8.93 12.51
N THR A 116 -8.99 -8.25 12.72
CA THR A 116 -10.32 -8.88 12.87
C THR A 116 -10.72 -9.69 11.64
N ALA A 117 -10.28 -9.27 10.46
CA ALA A 117 -10.44 -9.95 9.18
C ALA A 117 -9.28 -9.61 8.24
N LEU A 118 -9.06 -10.45 7.22
CA LEU A 118 -8.22 -10.12 6.09
C LEU A 118 -9.11 -9.51 5.00
N PRO A 119 -8.87 -8.26 4.59
CA PRO A 119 -9.68 -7.60 3.58
C PRO A 119 -9.29 -8.04 2.18
N GLU A 120 -10.30 -8.12 1.32
CA GLU A 120 -10.15 -8.34 -0.12
C GLU A 120 -10.71 -7.16 -0.91
N CYS A 121 -10.02 -6.78 -1.99
CA CYS A 121 -10.50 -5.78 -2.93
C CYS A 121 -11.24 -6.47 -4.07
N ARG A 122 -12.55 -6.24 -4.15
CA ARG A 122 -13.41 -6.82 -5.20
C ARG A 122 -14.19 -5.74 -5.91
N TYR A 123 -14.62 -6.02 -7.13
CA TYR A 123 -15.62 -5.16 -7.75
C TYR A 123 -16.96 -5.43 -7.08
N GLU A 124 -17.72 -4.37 -6.88
CA GLU A 124 -19.15 -4.47 -6.61
C GLU A 124 -19.89 -3.96 -7.84
N TRP A 125 -21.22 -4.12 -7.84
CA TRP A 125 -22.01 -3.51 -8.90
C TRP A 125 -21.80 -1.99 -8.86
N GLY A 126 -21.15 -1.48 -9.91
CA GLY A 126 -21.07 -0.05 -10.12
C GLY A 126 -22.45 0.54 -10.37
N SER A 127 -22.63 1.82 -10.05
CA SER A 127 -23.78 2.58 -10.52
C SER A 127 -23.83 2.55 -12.05
N TRP A 128 -25.04 2.56 -12.60
CA TRP A 128 -25.22 2.84 -14.02
C TRP A 128 -24.69 4.24 -14.34
N SER A 129 -23.96 4.36 -15.45
CA SER A 129 -23.70 5.65 -16.06
C SER A 129 -25.01 6.33 -16.41
N SER A 130 -24.98 7.65 -16.55
CA SER A 130 -26.05 8.35 -17.23
C SER A 130 -26.27 7.76 -18.62
N TRP A 131 -27.51 7.77 -19.07
CA TRP A 131 -27.83 7.47 -20.46
C TRP A 131 -27.11 8.46 -21.38
N SER A 132 -26.55 7.95 -22.47
CA SER A 132 -26.05 8.77 -23.56
C SER A 132 -27.19 9.60 -24.17
N SER A 133 -26.82 10.65 -24.90
CA SER A 133 -27.77 11.32 -25.80
C SER A 133 -28.37 10.30 -26.77
N CYS A 134 -29.63 10.51 -27.14
CA CYS A 134 -30.28 9.70 -28.16
C CYS A 134 -29.59 9.91 -29.51
N SER A 135 -29.34 8.83 -30.26
CA SER A 135 -28.67 8.90 -31.56
C SER A 135 -29.45 9.71 -32.61
N LYS A 136 -30.76 9.89 -32.41
CA LYS A 136 -31.62 10.77 -33.20
C LYS A 136 -32.43 11.67 -32.30
N THR A 137 -32.77 12.86 -32.78
CA THR A 137 -33.68 13.79 -32.08
C THR A 137 -35.16 13.42 -32.27
N SER A 138 -35.51 12.68 -33.33
CA SER A 138 -36.85 12.21 -33.64
C SER A 138 -36.81 10.98 -34.58
N GLY A 139 -37.94 10.30 -34.79
CA GLY A 139 -38.04 9.19 -35.75
C GLY A 139 -37.29 7.92 -35.33
N GLY A 140 -37.14 7.71 -34.02
CA GLY A 140 -36.55 6.50 -33.42
C GLY A 140 -35.03 6.44 -33.48
N GLY A 141 -34.39 6.63 -32.34
CA GLY A 141 -32.96 6.43 -32.09
C GLY A 141 -32.70 5.42 -30.97
N THR A 142 -31.43 5.31 -30.58
CA THR A 142 -30.95 4.45 -29.49
C THR A 142 -30.07 5.27 -28.56
N ARG A 143 -30.14 4.97 -27.25
CA ARG A 143 -29.20 5.47 -26.25
C ARG A 143 -28.64 4.32 -25.44
N GLY A 144 -27.41 4.48 -24.97
CA GLY A 144 -26.69 3.47 -24.20
C GLY A 144 -26.28 3.97 -22.83
N ARG A 145 -26.03 3.05 -21.92
CA ARG A 145 -25.39 3.29 -20.62
C ARG A 145 -24.54 2.08 -20.26
N ASN A 146 -23.65 2.22 -19.28
CA ASN A 146 -22.82 1.11 -18.82
C ASN A 146 -22.66 1.06 -17.30
N ARG A 147 -22.24 -0.09 -16.77
CA ARG A 147 -21.83 -0.25 -15.36
C ARG A 147 -20.82 -1.38 -15.21
N ILE A 148 -20.17 -1.44 -14.05
CA ILE A 148 -19.18 -2.48 -13.74
C ILE A 148 -19.83 -3.63 -12.98
N LYS A 149 -19.51 -4.88 -13.37
CA LYS A 149 -19.90 -6.10 -12.65
C LYS A 149 -18.95 -6.42 -11.51
N PRO A 150 -19.37 -7.27 -10.54
CA PRO A 150 -18.50 -7.76 -9.48
C PRO A 150 -17.24 -8.54 -9.91
N ASN A 151 -17.15 -8.93 -11.19
CA ASN A 151 -15.94 -9.54 -11.77
C ASN A 151 -15.05 -8.54 -12.53
N GLY A 152 -15.33 -7.24 -12.43
CA GLY A 152 -14.56 -6.16 -13.07
C GLY A 152 -14.92 -5.89 -14.53
N VAL A 153 -15.83 -6.66 -15.11
CA VAL A 153 -16.25 -6.48 -16.50
C VAL A 153 -17.30 -5.38 -16.59
N THR A 154 -17.05 -4.38 -17.43
CA THR A 154 -18.06 -3.39 -17.82
C THR A 154 -19.12 -4.07 -18.68
N ILE A 155 -20.39 -3.79 -18.38
CA ILE A 155 -21.53 -4.20 -19.19
C ILE A 155 -22.27 -2.98 -19.71
N ASP A 156 -22.75 -3.09 -20.93
CA ASP A 156 -23.55 -2.08 -21.60
C ASP A 156 -25.03 -2.47 -21.59
N ASP A 157 -25.89 -1.46 -21.59
CA ASP A 157 -27.33 -1.56 -21.74
C ASP A 157 -27.77 -0.52 -22.77
N SER A 158 -28.76 -0.88 -23.60
CA SER A 158 -29.24 0.01 -24.66
C SER A 158 -30.74 -0.04 -24.79
N GLU A 159 -31.34 1.12 -25.07
CA GLU A 159 -32.78 1.26 -25.24
C GLU A 159 -33.14 2.22 -26.37
N SER A 160 -34.34 2.04 -26.92
CA SER A 160 -34.90 2.94 -27.93
C SER A 160 -35.31 4.27 -27.29
N CYS A 161 -35.10 5.37 -28.02
CA CYS A 161 -35.45 6.72 -27.59
C CYS A 161 -35.97 7.55 -28.77
N ASN A 162 -36.68 8.64 -28.49
CA ASN A 162 -37.22 9.56 -29.49
C ASN A 162 -38.03 8.84 -30.59
N THR A 163 -38.82 7.84 -30.21
CA THR A 163 -39.67 7.01 -31.10
C THR A 163 -40.90 7.76 -31.62
N GLN A 164 -41.02 9.04 -31.28
CA GLN A 164 -42.05 9.93 -31.81
C GLN A 164 -41.78 10.19 -33.30
N ASP A 165 -42.82 10.07 -34.12
CA ASP A 165 -42.72 10.33 -35.55
C ASP A 165 -42.38 11.80 -35.82
N CYS A 166 -41.35 12.02 -36.63
CA CYS A 166 -40.88 13.37 -36.98
C CYS A 166 -41.95 14.21 -37.71
N CYS A 167 -42.95 13.55 -38.30
CA CYS A 167 -44.00 14.17 -39.12
C CYS A 167 -45.30 14.46 -38.37
N GLN A 168 -45.31 14.41 -37.02
CA GLN A 168 -46.49 14.75 -36.20
C GLN A 168 -46.47 16.18 -35.62
N ALA A 169 -45.54 17.04 -36.06
CA ALA A 169 -45.61 18.47 -35.75
C ALA A 169 -46.77 19.09 -36.54
N ARG A 170 -47.92 19.27 -35.87
CA ARG A 170 -49.07 20.04 -36.38
C ARG A 170 -48.79 21.53 -36.32
#